data_AF-A0A4S8J184-F1
#
_entry.id   AF-A0A4S8J184-F1
#
_cell.length_a   1.000
_cell.length_b   1.000
_cell.length_c   1.000
_cell.angle_alpha   90.00
_cell.angle_beta   90.00
_cell.angle_gamma   90.00
#
_symmetry.space_group_name_H-M   'P 1'
#
loop_
_entity.id
_entity.type
_entity.pdbx_description
1 polymer ?
#
loop_
_entity_poly.entity_id
_entity_poly.type
_entity_poly.pdbx_seq_one_letter_code
_entity_poly.pdbx_strand_id
1 'polypeptide(L)'
;MEHSPPIFHVLMILVLWTVVTAAFIETAEGHRHHRRGGSETELEAFHYAAAGAGGCRAHVASLTDFGGVGDGVTSNTAAFAAAVANLSKVACDGGAMLVVPAGRWLTGPFNLTNHFTLFLDHDAVILATQDINKWSIIDPLPSYGRGRDAAGGRYSNLIMGYNLTDMVITGNNGTIDGQGETWWKMFRNKELNYTRGYLIELMYCKQVLISNITLVNSPSWNVHPVYSSQVIVSGITILAPVNSPNTDGINPDSSSNVRIEDCYIVSGDDCIAIKSGWDEYGIAFNMSSKHIVIRRLTCISPTSAVIALGSEMSGGIQDVRAEDITAINSESGVRIKTTIGRGAYVKDIFVRRMNLHTMKWVFWMTGTYGQHPDDNFDPKAIPVVRNIIYSDVVAENVTMAAKLEGIPGAPFTGICIYNVTAEVVKSKKPTWNCTDVEGVSSHVTPTPCAQIPEYPDRITHCPFPEDDLPVDCVGLEECSYWRTNP
;
A
#
# COMPACT_ATOMS: atom_id res chain seq x y z
N MET A 1 -8.82 63.30 -26.22
CA MET A 1 -9.50 63.54 -27.51
C MET A 1 -9.07 62.41 -28.44
N GLU A 2 -9.64 61.22 -28.26
CA GLU A 2 -10.90 60.76 -28.90
C GLU A 2 -10.82 60.79 -30.44
N HIS A 3 -10.69 59.61 -31.06
CA HIS A 3 -11.82 58.90 -31.67
C HIS A 3 -11.39 57.53 -32.25
N SER A 4 -12.21 56.51 -31.99
CA SER A 4 -12.18 55.12 -32.52
C SER A 4 -12.45 55.04 -34.04
N PRO A 5 -12.20 53.89 -34.74
CA PRO A 5 -13.13 52.73 -34.81
C PRO A 5 -12.41 51.37 -35.14
N PRO A 6 -13.08 50.30 -35.65
CA PRO A 6 -14.19 49.53 -35.12
C PRO A 6 -13.86 48.04 -34.82
N ILE A 7 -14.82 47.41 -34.13
CA ILE A 7 -14.94 46.04 -33.62
C ILE A 7 -15.06 45.01 -34.76
N PHE A 8 -14.39 43.84 -34.67
CA PHE A 8 -14.93 42.52 -35.02
C PHE A 8 -13.99 41.38 -34.54
N HIS A 9 -14.54 40.46 -33.71
CA HIS A 9 -14.11 39.07 -33.44
C HIS A 9 -12.85 38.82 -32.58
N VAL A 10 -12.79 37.95 -31.55
CA VAL A 10 -13.70 36.98 -30.90
C VAL A 10 -13.12 36.72 -29.49
N LEU A 11 -13.87 37.03 -28.42
CA LEU A 11 -13.77 36.36 -27.11
C LEU A 11 -15.03 36.68 -26.29
N MET A 12 -15.99 35.75 -26.24
CA MET A 12 -17.08 35.74 -25.25
C MET A 12 -17.57 34.30 -25.06
N ILE A 13 -17.10 33.65 -24.00
CA ILE A 13 -17.79 32.51 -23.38
C ILE A 13 -17.90 32.85 -21.91
N LEU A 14 -19.03 33.42 -21.53
CA LEU A 14 -19.55 33.50 -20.17
C LEU A 14 -21.04 33.87 -20.24
N VAL A 15 -21.84 33.13 -19.47
CA VAL A 15 -23.28 33.30 -19.16
C VAL A 15 -24.27 32.67 -20.14
N LEU A 16 -24.98 31.63 -19.65
CA LEU A 16 -26.32 31.07 -19.99
C LEU A 16 -26.25 29.54 -19.70
N TRP A 17 -26.93 28.89 -18.75
CA TRP A 17 -28.24 29.08 -18.12
C TRP A 17 -28.33 28.38 -16.75
N THR A 18 -29.03 28.99 -15.80
CA THR A 18 -29.72 28.34 -14.68
C THR A 18 -31.22 28.23 -14.99
N VAL A 19 -31.90 27.28 -14.34
CA VAL A 19 -33.36 27.10 -14.17
C VAL A 19 -34.09 26.29 -15.26
N VAL A 20 -34.27 24.98 -15.01
CA VAL A 20 -35.59 24.32 -15.04
C VAL A 20 -35.61 23.23 -13.94
N THR A 21 -36.24 23.55 -12.82
CA THR A 21 -36.75 22.62 -11.80
C THR A 21 -38.27 22.68 -11.84
N ALA A 22 -38.90 21.58 -12.27
CA ALA A 22 -40.31 21.24 -12.09
C ALA A 22 -40.49 19.87 -12.77
N ALA A 23 -41.22 18.88 -12.30
CA ALA A 23 -41.96 18.65 -11.08
C ALA A 23 -42.25 17.14 -11.08
N PHE A 24 -41.94 16.42 -10.00
CA PHE A 24 -42.63 15.18 -9.68
C PHE A 24 -43.23 15.37 -8.29
N ILE A 25 -44.45 15.87 -8.29
CA ILE A 25 -45.39 15.76 -7.18
C ILE A 25 -46.04 14.40 -7.35
N GLU A 26 -45.58 13.41 -6.59
CA GLU A 26 -46.42 12.26 -6.26
C GLU A 26 -46.98 12.44 -4.84
N THR A 27 -48.24 12.09 -4.75
CA THR A 27 -49.21 12.40 -3.74
C THR A 27 -48.89 11.73 -2.41
N ALA A 28 -48.66 12.55 -1.37
CA ALA A 28 -48.78 12.09 0.01
C ALA A 28 -50.27 11.96 0.37
N GLU A 29 -50.83 10.76 0.24
CA GLU A 29 -52.08 10.43 0.94
C GLU A 29 -51.76 10.23 2.42
N GLY A 30 -52.23 11.18 3.24
CA GLY A 30 -52.14 11.11 4.68
C GLY A 30 -53.00 9.98 5.23
N HIS A 31 -52.38 8.85 5.54
CA HIS A 31 -52.93 7.92 6.52
C HIS A 31 -52.62 8.45 7.93
N ARG A 32 -53.67 8.99 8.57
CA ARG A 32 -53.71 9.23 10.02
C ARG A 32 -53.49 7.92 10.75
N HIS A 33 -52.24 7.63 11.11
CA HIS A 33 -51.97 6.67 12.18
C HIS A 33 -52.14 7.37 13.52
N HIS A 34 -53.09 6.86 14.29
CA HIS A 34 -53.25 7.14 15.71
C HIS A 34 -51.89 6.94 16.40
N ARG A 35 -51.34 8.01 16.97
CA ARG A 35 -50.25 7.95 17.94
C ARG A 35 -50.68 7.08 19.12
N ARG A 36 -50.17 5.86 19.18
CA ARG A 36 -49.89 5.17 20.44
C ARG A 36 -48.41 5.37 20.70
N GLY A 37 -48.09 5.99 21.84
CA GLY A 37 -46.72 6.22 22.26
C GLY A 37 -46.00 4.90 22.50
N GLY A 38 -44.95 4.68 21.71
CA GLY A 38 -43.91 3.69 21.92
C GLY A 38 -42.67 4.23 21.22
N SER A 39 -41.58 4.36 21.95
CA SER A 39 -40.26 4.71 21.42
C SER A 39 -39.73 3.51 20.63
N GLU A 40 -40.05 3.40 19.35
CA GLU A 40 -39.37 2.46 18.45
C GLU A 40 -38.01 3.07 18.10
N THR A 41 -36.94 2.51 18.67
CA THR A 41 -35.58 2.78 18.22
C THR A 41 -35.42 2.27 16.79
N GLU A 42 -35.22 3.18 15.85
CA GLU A 42 -34.99 2.86 14.44
C GLU A 42 -33.63 2.15 14.29
N LEU A 43 -33.68 0.89 13.82
CA LEU A 43 -32.52 0.07 13.54
C LEU A 43 -32.06 0.34 12.10
N GLU A 44 -30.81 0.73 11.92
CA GLU A 44 -30.22 0.99 10.61
C GLU A 44 -29.23 -0.13 10.23
N ALA A 45 -29.25 -0.53 8.95
CA ALA A 45 -28.37 -1.55 8.39
C ALA A 45 -27.08 -0.91 7.87
N PHE A 46 -25.94 -1.45 8.27
CA PHE A 46 -24.62 -1.03 7.79
C PHE A 46 -23.96 -2.17 7.04
N HIS A 47 -23.37 -1.85 5.89
CA HIS A 47 -22.80 -2.83 4.96
C HIS A 47 -21.26 -2.76 4.94
N TYR A 48 -20.60 -3.90 4.83
CA TYR A 48 -19.13 -3.98 4.77
C TYR A 48 -18.67 -5.19 3.96
N ALA A 49 -17.47 -5.12 3.40
CA ALA A 49 -16.87 -6.23 2.68
C ALA A 49 -16.12 -7.18 3.62
N ALA A 50 -16.26 -8.48 3.39
CA ALA A 50 -15.44 -9.52 4.01
C ALA A 50 -14.87 -10.47 2.95
N ALA A 51 -13.70 -11.05 3.19
CA ALA A 51 -13.06 -11.94 2.22
C ALA A 51 -13.53 -13.40 2.41
N GLY A 52 -14.13 -13.97 1.36
CA GLY A 52 -14.55 -15.39 1.33
C GLY A 52 -15.79 -15.73 2.19
N ALA A 53 -16.30 -16.95 1.99
CA ALA A 53 -17.48 -17.46 2.70
C ALA A 53 -17.18 -17.65 4.20
N GLY A 54 -17.89 -16.89 5.06
CA GLY A 54 -17.70 -16.91 6.52
C GLY A 54 -17.07 -15.63 7.09
N GLY A 55 -16.85 -14.60 6.26
CA GLY A 55 -16.31 -13.32 6.71
C GLY A 55 -17.33 -12.42 7.45
N CYS A 56 -18.63 -12.70 7.34
CA CYS A 56 -19.66 -11.99 8.09
C CYS A 56 -19.63 -12.39 9.57
N ARG A 57 -19.59 -11.40 10.47
CA ARG A 57 -19.45 -11.63 11.90
C ARG A 57 -20.81 -11.82 12.55
N ALA A 58 -20.97 -12.91 13.30
CA ALA A 58 -22.21 -13.19 14.04
C ALA A 58 -22.39 -12.27 15.26
N HIS A 59 -21.29 -11.79 15.82
CA HIS A 59 -21.27 -10.96 17.03
C HIS A 59 -20.75 -9.56 16.72
N VAL A 60 -21.35 -8.54 17.32
CA VAL A 60 -20.97 -7.14 17.14
C VAL A 60 -20.97 -6.44 18.48
N ALA A 61 -19.94 -5.63 18.75
CA ALA A 61 -19.90 -4.73 19.90
C ALA A 61 -19.24 -3.40 19.52
N SER A 62 -19.59 -2.34 20.25
CA SER A 62 -18.97 -1.02 20.11
C SER A 62 -17.81 -0.89 21.09
N LEU A 63 -16.78 -0.13 20.71
CA LEU A 63 -15.67 0.21 21.62
C LEU A 63 -16.15 0.92 22.90
N THR A 64 -17.27 1.64 22.83
CA THR A 64 -17.91 2.29 23.99
C THR A 64 -18.40 1.28 25.04
N ASP A 65 -18.77 0.07 24.63
CA ASP A 65 -19.25 -1.00 25.52
C ASP A 65 -18.14 -1.48 26.46
N PHE A 66 -16.88 -1.20 26.09
CA PHE A 66 -15.68 -1.53 26.85
C PHE A 66 -15.07 -0.31 27.54
N GLY A 67 -15.83 0.78 27.67
CA GLY A 67 -15.41 2.01 28.35
C GLY A 67 -14.56 2.94 27.49
N GLY A 68 -14.58 2.76 26.17
CA GLY A 68 -13.91 3.69 25.26
C GLY A 68 -14.53 5.09 25.28
N VAL A 69 -13.70 6.12 25.16
CA VAL A 69 -14.08 7.54 25.11
C VAL A 69 -13.43 8.21 23.88
N GLY A 70 -14.27 8.68 22.95
CA GLY A 70 -13.87 9.25 21.66
C GLY A 70 -13.54 10.74 21.67
N ASP A 71 -12.93 11.26 22.74
CA ASP A 71 -12.64 12.70 22.95
C ASP A 71 -11.28 13.17 22.39
N GLY A 72 -10.45 12.23 21.91
CA GLY A 72 -9.10 12.47 21.40
C GLY A 72 -8.02 12.66 22.47
N VAL A 73 -8.35 12.51 23.75
CA VAL A 73 -7.44 12.75 24.88
C VAL A 73 -7.38 11.55 25.82
N THR A 74 -8.52 10.90 26.08
CA THR A 74 -8.61 9.72 26.93
C THR A 74 -7.92 8.53 26.26
N SER A 75 -7.05 7.85 27.01
CA SER A 75 -6.39 6.65 26.52
C SER A 75 -7.37 5.47 26.47
N ASN A 76 -7.58 4.94 25.27
CA ASN A 76 -8.46 3.83 24.95
C ASN A 76 -7.73 2.48 24.90
N THR A 77 -6.44 2.42 25.22
CA THR A 77 -5.64 1.18 25.14
C THR A 77 -6.27 0.04 25.93
N ALA A 78 -6.77 0.32 27.14
CA ALA A 78 -7.46 -0.67 27.97
C ALA A 78 -8.82 -1.09 27.37
N ALA A 79 -9.55 -0.16 26.75
CA ALA A 79 -10.82 -0.46 26.10
C ALA A 79 -10.62 -1.37 24.88
N PHE A 80 -9.64 -1.09 24.02
CA PHE A 80 -9.27 -1.97 22.89
C PHE A 80 -8.86 -3.37 23.38
N ALA A 81 -7.99 -3.44 24.40
CA ALA A 81 -7.56 -4.72 24.96
C ALA A 81 -8.72 -5.53 25.55
N ALA A 82 -9.62 -4.86 26.28
CA ALA A 82 -10.81 -5.49 26.85
C ALA A 82 -11.79 -5.98 25.77
N ALA A 83 -12.00 -5.17 24.73
CA ALA A 83 -12.84 -5.53 23.58
C ALA A 83 -12.31 -6.79 22.88
N VAL A 84 -11.03 -6.81 22.51
CA VAL A 84 -10.41 -7.96 21.85
C VAL A 84 -10.44 -9.20 22.75
N ALA A 85 -10.13 -9.06 24.03
CA ALA A 85 -10.16 -10.17 24.98
C ALA A 85 -11.58 -10.74 25.17
N ASN A 86 -12.62 -9.90 25.11
CA ASN A 86 -14.01 -10.36 25.20
C ASN A 86 -14.45 -11.04 23.90
N LEU A 87 -14.27 -10.37 22.77
CA LEU A 87 -14.75 -10.80 21.45
C LEU A 87 -14.00 -12.02 20.90
N SER A 88 -12.74 -12.25 21.32
CA SER A 88 -12.01 -13.48 20.96
C SER A 88 -12.71 -14.76 21.44
N LYS A 89 -13.56 -14.69 22.47
CA LYS A 89 -14.26 -15.87 23.04
C LYS A 89 -15.32 -16.43 22.11
N VAL A 90 -15.82 -15.63 21.17
CA VAL A 90 -16.84 -16.04 20.19
C VAL A 90 -16.26 -16.29 18.80
N ALA A 91 -14.92 -16.40 18.70
CA ALA A 91 -14.24 -16.69 17.43
C ALA A 91 -14.75 -17.99 16.75
N CYS A 92 -15.03 -19.03 17.53
CA CYS A 92 -15.58 -20.29 17.04
C CYS A 92 -17.09 -20.26 16.76
N ASP A 93 -17.78 -19.16 17.09
CA ASP A 93 -19.22 -18.97 16.95
C ASP A 93 -19.52 -17.88 15.91
N GLY A 94 -18.85 -17.97 14.74
CA GLY A 94 -19.03 -17.01 13.64
C GLY A 94 -18.23 -15.71 13.76
N GLY A 95 -17.34 -15.59 14.75
CA GLY A 95 -16.45 -14.44 14.89
C GLY A 95 -17.16 -13.16 15.34
N ALA A 96 -16.37 -12.10 15.49
CA ALA A 96 -16.84 -10.84 16.06
C ALA A 96 -16.37 -9.60 15.31
N MET A 97 -17.22 -8.58 15.30
CA MET A 97 -16.87 -7.22 14.86
C MET A 97 -16.77 -6.30 16.07
N LEU A 98 -15.68 -5.53 16.13
CA LEU A 98 -15.55 -4.35 16.98
C LEU A 98 -15.75 -3.10 16.15
N VAL A 99 -16.82 -2.37 16.43
CA VAL A 99 -17.12 -1.05 15.84
C VAL A 99 -16.41 0.03 16.63
N VAL A 100 -15.62 0.85 15.95
CA VAL A 100 -15.08 2.12 16.44
C VAL A 100 -15.98 3.22 15.88
N PRO A 101 -16.87 3.82 16.69
CA PRO A 101 -17.82 4.81 16.20
C PRO A 101 -17.15 6.17 15.91
N ALA A 102 -17.91 7.11 15.35
CA ALA A 102 -17.49 8.49 15.16
C ALA A 102 -16.88 9.08 16.44
N GLY A 103 -15.74 9.75 16.30
CA GLY A 103 -14.98 10.27 17.43
C GLY A 103 -13.47 10.06 17.28
N ARG A 104 -12.71 10.54 18.26
CA ARG A 104 -11.24 10.49 18.25
C ARG A 104 -10.74 9.58 19.38
N TRP A 105 -10.09 8.49 19.04
CA TRP A 105 -9.79 7.39 19.96
C TRP A 105 -8.27 7.28 20.17
N LEU A 106 -7.73 8.03 21.13
CA LEU A 106 -6.31 7.97 21.46
C LEU A 106 -5.97 6.61 22.06
N THR A 107 -4.99 5.89 21.50
CA THR A 107 -4.58 4.57 21.99
C THR A 107 -3.09 4.33 21.80
N GLY A 108 -2.52 3.50 22.67
CA GLY A 108 -1.25 2.82 22.39
C GLY A 108 -1.45 1.59 21.50
N PRO A 109 -0.36 0.88 21.18
CA PRO A 109 -0.39 -0.40 20.48
C PRO A 109 -1.39 -1.41 21.05
N PHE A 110 -2.10 -2.13 20.19
CA PHE A 110 -2.98 -3.24 20.56
C PHE A 110 -2.95 -4.37 19.53
N ASN A 111 -3.25 -5.58 19.99
CA ASN A 111 -3.29 -6.79 19.18
C ASN A 111 -4.73 -7.11 18.76
N LEU A 112 -4.88 -7.66 17.56
CA LEU A 112 -6.12 -8.26 17.07
C LEU A 112 -6.19 -9.77 17.43
N THR A 113 -7.30 -10.44 17.10
CA THR A 113 -7.57 -11.87 17.36
C THR A 113 -8.23 -12.54 16.16
N ASN A 114 -8.23 -13.88 16.05
CA ASN A 114 -8.85 -14.64 14.95
C ASN A 114 -10.35 -14.32 14.73
N HIS A 115 -10.82 -14.50 13.49
CA HIS A 115 -12.23 -14.36 13.10
C HIS A 115 -12.82 -13.01 13.54
N PHE A 116 -12.08 -11.94 13.25
CA PHE A 116 -12.34 -10.63 13.81
C PHE A 116 -12.39 -9.56 12.74
N THR A 117 -13.30 -8.61 12.93
CA THR A 117 -13.42 -7.40 12.12
C THR A 117 -13.20 -6.17 13.01
N LEU A 118 -12.17 -5.38 12.70
CA LEU A 118 -12.05 -4.01 13.21
C LEU A 118 -12.75 -3.08 12.22
N PHE A 119 -13.90 -2.53 12.61
CA PHE A 119 -14.72 -1.67 11.76
C PHE A 119 -14.62 -0.21 12.21
N LEU A 120 -14.09 0.68 11.36
CA LEU A 120 -14.02 2.12 11.64
C LEU A 120 -15.15 2.84 10.94
N ASP A 121 -16.08 3.40 11.70
CA ASP A 121 -17.21 4.10 11.14
C ASP A 121 -16.83 5.46 10.53
N HIS A 122 -17.79 6.10 9.86
CA HIS A 122 -17.64 7.46 9.37
C HIS A 122 -17.22 8.39 10.53
N ASP A 123 -16.27 9.28 10.26
CA ASP A 123 -15.66 10.19 11.26
C ASP A 123 -14.99 9.51 12.47
N ALA A 124 -14.81 8.19 12.47
CA ALA A 124 -13.98 7.51 13.45
C ALA A 124 -12.50 7.77 13.16
N VAL A 125 -11.74 8.20 14.17
CA VAL A 125 -10.30 8.46 14.06
C VAL A 125 -9.57 7.74 15.19
N ILE A 126 -8.85 6.65 14.89
CA ILE A 126 -7.91 6.05 15.84
C ILE A 126 -6.65 6.92 15.84
N LEU A 127 -6.26 7.44 17.00
CA LEU A 127 -5.06 8.27 17.17
C LEU A 127 -3.98 7.47 17.89
N ALA A 128 -2.84 7.29 17.24
CA ALA A 128 -1.66 6.68 17.86
C ALA A 128 -1.06 7.59 18.94
N THR A 129 -0.78 7.06 20.12
CA THR A 129 -0.08 7.83 21.16
C THR A 129 1.32 8.26 20.72
N GLN A 130 1.66 9.51 21.01
CA GLN A 130 3.00 10.07 20.80
C GLN A 130 3.96 9.77 21.96
N ASP A 131 3.48 9.20 23.06
CA ASP A 131 4.33 8.74 24.15
C ASP A 131 5.02 7.43 23.76
N ILE A 132 6.28 7.56 23.34
CA ILE A 132 7.14 6.45 22.92
C ILE A 132 7.24 5.33 23.95
N ASN A 133 7.10 5.63 25.25
CA ASN A 133 7.19 4.62 26.31
C ASN A 133 5.97 3.68 26.34
N LYS A 134 4.88 4.04 25.64
CA LYS A 134 3.71 3.15 25.47
C LYS A 134 3.92 2.13 24.36
N TRP A 135 4.97 2.28 23.56
CA TRP A 135 5.32 1.37 22.49
C TRP A 135 6.36 0.38 23.04
N SER A 136 5.90 -0.82 23.40
CA SER A 136 6.78 -1.88 23.87
C SER A 136 7.88 -2.20 22.86
N ILE A 137 9.07 -2.57 23.33
CA ILE A 137 10.15 -3.07 22.47
C ILE A 137 9.92 -4.56 22.23
N ILE A 138 9.89 -4.94 20.97
CA ILE A 138 9.75 -6.32 20.50
C ILE A 138 10.99 -6.72 19.69
N ASP A 139 11.15 -8.03 19.51
CA ASP A 139 12.24 -8.58 18.73
C ASP A 139 12.20 -8.10 17.26
N PRO A 140 13.37 -7.97 16.61
CA PRO A 140 13.42 -7.72 15.18
C PRO A 140 12.79 -8.89 14.42
N LEU A 141 12.45 -8.65 13.15
CA LEU A 141 11.97 -9.72 12.29
C LEU A 141 13.07 -10.77 12.12
N PRO A 142 12.76 -12.07 12.23
CA PRO A 142 13.76 -13.12 12.10
C PRO A 142 14.45 -13.10 10.72
N SER A 143 13.75 -12.70 9.66
CA SER A 143 14.34 -12.55 8.32
C SER A 143 15.21 -11.30 8.14
N TYR A 144 15.34 -10.44 9.17
CA TYR A 144 16.16 -9.22 9.13
C TYR A 144 17.34 -9.25 10.10
N GLY A 145 17.30 -10.10 11.13
CA GLY A 145 18.34 -10.23 12.16
C GLY A 145 18.41 -9.08 13.17
N ARG A 146 18.06 -7.86 12.74
CA ARG A 146 18.07 -6.63 13.54
C ARG A 146 16.99 -5.64 13.06
N GLY A 147 16.80 -4.58 13.84
CA GLY A 147 15.97 -3.46 13.43
C GLY A 147 16.48 -2.76 12.15
N ARG A 148 15.52 -2.28 11.35
CA ARG A 148 15.77 -1.62 10.06
C ARG A 148 16.34 -0.21 10.16
N ASP A 149 15.90 0.58 11.15
CA ASP A 149 16.36 1.95 11.38
C ASP A 149 17.53 2.00 12.38
N ALA A 150 17.57 1.06 13.33
CA ALA A 150 18.54 1.01 14.42
C ALA A 150 18.85 -0.44 14.81
N ALA A 151 20.06 -0.68 15.34
CA ALA A 151 20.46 -2.00 15.83
C ALA A 151 19.58 -2.47 17.00
N GLY A 152 19.42 -3.78 17.15
CA GLY A 152 18.62 -4.38 18.21
C GLY A 152 17.14 -4.54 17.86
N GLY A 153 16.27 -4.36 18.86
CA GLY A 153 14.82 -4.53 18.72
C GLY A 153 14.13 -3.39 17.97
N ARG A 154 12.80 -3.42 18.01
CA ARG A 154 11.93 -2.42 17.40
C ARG A 154 10.80 -2.05 18.35
N TYR A 155 10.34 -0.81 18.27
CA TYR A 155 9.06 -0.45 18.86
C TYR A 155 7.96 -1.30 18.21
N SER A 156 6.97 -1.70 19.01
CA SER A 156 5.76 -2.40 18.55
C SER A 156 5.02 -1.61 17.47
N ASN A 157 3.98 -2.18 16.86
CA ASN A 157 3.19 -1.50 15.83
C ASN A 157 1.84 -1.08 16.42
N LEU A 158 1.20 -0.04 15.88
CA LEU A 158 -0.06 0.46 16.46
C LEU A 158 -1.13 -0.64 16.48
N ILE A 159 -1.32 -1.31 15.34
CA ILE A 159 -2.22 -2.44 15.18
C ILE A 159 -1.42 -3.66 14.77
N MET A 160 -1.46 -4.70 15.60
CA MET A 160 -0.68 -5.91 15.40
C MET A 160 -1.59 -7.14 15.28
N GLY A 161 -1.17 -8.08 14.44
CA GLY A 161 -1.70 -9.44 14.41
C GLY A 161 -0.56 -10.44 14.32
N TYR A 162 -0.62 -11.52 15.10
CA TYR A 162 0.36 -12.60 15.06
C TYR A 162 -0.34 -13.95 14.95
N ASN A 163 -0.04 -14.71 13.90
CA ASN A 163 -0.59 -16.03 13.65
C ASN A 163 -2.13 -16.05 13.67
N LEU A 164 -2.73 -15.06 13.00
CA LEU A 164 -4.19 -14.91 12.94
C LEU A 164 -4.74 -15.39 11.59
N THR A 165 -5.95 -15.92 11.62
CA THR A 165 -6.71 -16.30 10.43
C THR A 165 -8.01 -15.51 10.40
N ASP A 166 -8.44 -15.12 9.18
CA ASP A 166 -9.71 -14.47 8.93
C ASP A 166 -9.83 -13.14 9.70
N MET A 167 -9.08 -12.17 9.19
CA MET A 167 -8.93 -10.83 9.76
C MET A 167 -9.44 -9.78 8.78
N VAL A 168 -10.30 -8.89 9.27
CA VAL A 168 -10.81 -7.76 8.49
C VAL A 168 -10.51 -6.46 9.22
N ILE A 169 -9.89 -5.50 8.54
CA ILE A 169 -9.80 -4.10 8.97
C ILE A 169 -10.51 -3.29 7.90
N THR A 170 -11.69 -2.77 8.22
CA THR A 170 -12.54 -2.09 7.25
C THR A 170 -13.34 -0.97 7.88
N GLY A 171 -14.19 -0.30 7.12
CA GLY A 171 -14.97 0.80 7.64
C GLY A 171 -15.75 1.59 6.60
N ASN A 172 -16.41 2.64 7.09
CA ASN A 172 -17.06 3.67 6.27
C ASN A 172 -16.09 4.83 6.02
N ASN A 173 -14.88 4.50 5.56
CA ASN A 173 -13.77 5.43 5.37
C ASN A 173 -13.30 6.13 6.67
N GLY A 174 -13.37 5.43 7.81
CA GLY A 174 -12.73 5.90 9.05
C GLY A 174 -11.21 5.96 8.93
N THR A 175 -10.57 6.69 9.84
CA THR A 175 -9.15 7.06 9.78
C THR A 175 -8.32 6.38 10.88
N ILE A 176 -7.12 5.93 10.53
CA ILE A 176 -6.06 5.57 11.47
C ILE A 176 -4.93 6.59 11.30
N ASP A 177 -4.71 7.42 12.31
CA ASP A 177 -3.67 8.45 12.34
C ASP A 177 -2.52 8.03 13.24
N GLY A 178 -1.36 7.79 12.62
CA GLY A 178 -0.13 7.40 13.30
C GLY A 178 0.55 8.53 14.10
N GLN A 179 0.08 9.77 13.96
CA GLN A 179 0.65 10.97 14.59
C GLN A 179 2.19 11.05 14.47
N GLY A 180 2.70 10.64 13.30
CA GLY A 180 4.10 10.30 13.03
C GLY A 180 5.11 11.45 13.10
N GLU A 181 4.68 12.71 13.16
CA GLU A 181 5.60 13.86 13.08
C GLU A 181 6.70 13.81 14.14
N THR A 182 6.34 13.45 15.39
CA THR A 182 7.29 13.31 16.49
C THR A 182 8.31 12.19 16.19
N TRP A 183 7.85 11.06 15.66
CA TRP A 183 8.71 9.94 15.27
C TRP A 183 9.71 10.33 14.18
N TRP A 184 9.27 11.09 13.18
CA TRP A 184 10.14 11.55 12.10
C TRP A 184 11.19 12.56 12.58
N LYS A 185 10.83 13.43 13.53
CA LYS A 185 11.78 14.37 14.16
C LYS A 185 12.86 13.58 14.93
N MET A 186 12.46 12.66 15.79
CA MET A 186 13.40 11.81 16.55
C MET A 186 14.29 10.98 15.63
N PHE A 187 13.74 10.41 14.55
CA PHE A 187 14.52 9.65 13.56
C PHE A 187 15.59 10.50 12.88
N ARG A 188 15.22 11.68 12.35
CA ARG A 188 16.19 12.60 11.72
C ARG A 188 17.27 13.08 12.68
N ASN A 189 16.90 13.30 13.94
CA ASN A 189 17.82 13.71 15.00
C ASN A 189 18.64 12.55 15.58
N LYS A 190 18.39 11.30 15.16
CA LYS A 190 19.03 10.08 15.68
C LYS A 190 18.83 9.89 17.19
N GLU A 191 17.65 10.23 17.68
CA GLU A 191 17.26 10.14 19.09
C GLU A 191 16.64 8.78 19.46
N LEU A 192 16.42 7.91 18.47
CA LEU A 192 15.82 6.59 18.66
C LEU A 192 16.88 5.50 18.83
N ASN A 193 16.76 4.73 19.91
CA ASN A 193 17.62 3.57 20.16
C ASN A 193 17.19 2.31 19.37
N TYR A 194 15.93 2.26 18.93
CA TYR A 194 15.30 1.11 18.29
C TYR A 194 14.54 1.51 17.03
N THR A 195 14.25 0.52 16.19
CA THR A 195 13.50 0.76 14.95
C THR A 195 12.08 1.22 15.23
N ARG A 196 11.59 2.22 14.48
CA ARG A 196 10.23 2.77 14.65
C ARG A 196 9.17 1.69 14.41
N GLY A 197 8.06 1.83 15.14
CA GLY A 197 6.87 1.03 14.90
C GLY A 197 6.19 1.38 13.58
N TYR A 198 5.38 0.46 13.08
CA TYR A 198 4.54 0.64 11.90
C TYR A 198 3.09 0.94 12.30
N LEU A 199 2.26 1.33 11.33
CA LEU A 199 0.85 1.55 11.58
C LEU A 199 0.10 0.23 11.72
N ILE A 200 0.21 -0.66 10.74
CA ILE A 200 -0.40 -1.99 10.74
C ILE A 200 0.65 -3.03 10.39
N GLU A 201 0.85 -4.02 11.26
CA GLU A 201 1.67 -5.19 10.96
C GLU A 201 0.91 -6.49 11.24
N LEU A 202 0.88 -7.37 10.24
CA LEU A 202 0.20 -8.66 10.31
C LEU A 202 1.23 -9.74 10.01
N MET A 203 1.65 -10.44 11.06
CA MET A 203 2.73 -11.41 11.03
C MET A 203 2.18 -12.84 11.08
N TYR A 204 2.58 -13.69 10.12
CA TYR A 204 2.07 -15.07 9.99
C TYR A 204 0.54 -15.15 9.85
N CYS A 205 -0.09 -14.14 9.28
CA CYS A 205 -1.55 -14.09 9.15
C CYS A 205 -2.02 -14.74 7.85
N LYS A 206 -3.25 -15.27 7.85
CA LYS A 206 -3.89 -15.86 6.67
C LYS A 206 -5.31 -15.32 6.50
N GLN A 207 -5.75 -15.13 5.25
CA GLN A 207 -7.09 -14.58 4.94
C GLN A 207 -7.28 -13.21 5.60
N VAL A 208 -6.56 -12.23 5.06
CA VAL A 208 -6.57 -10.85 5.55
C VAL A 208 -7.27 -9.97 4.53
N LEU A 209 -8.20 -9.13 4.99
CA LEU A 209 -8.78 -8.04 4.23
C LEU A 209 -8.50 -6.71 4.93
N ILE A 210 -7.90 -5.76 4.22
CA ILE A 210 -7.80 -4.36 4.64
C ILE A 210 -8.49 -3.52 3.56
N SER A 211 -9.57 -2.83 3.90
CA SER A 211 -10.34 -2.09 2.89
C SER A 211 -11.02 -0.84 3.41
N ASN A 212 -11.35 0.09 2.52
CA ASN A 212 -12.25 1.22 2.80
C ASN A 212 -11.92 2.02 4.07
N ILE A 213 -10.63 2.28 4.31
CA ILE A 213 -10.13 3.10 5.42
C ILE A 213 -9.09 4.08 4.90
N THR A 214 -8.87 5.15 5.68
CA THR A 214 -7.82 6.12 5.44
C THR A 214 -6.71 5.96 6.48
N LEU A 215 -5.45 5.87 6.02
CA LEU A 215 -4.26 5.78 6.86
C LEU A 215 -3.48 7.09 6.71
N VAL A 216 -3.15 7.74 7.82
CA VAL A 216 -2.39 8.99 7.79
C VAL A 216 -1.23 8.99 8.77
N ASN A 217 -0.17 9.70 8.40
CA ASN A 217 0.95 10.04 9.28
C ASN A 217 1.56 8.84 10.04
N SER A 218 1.79 7.70 9.38
CA SER A 218 2.46 6.57 10.04
C SER A 218 3.84 6.97 10.61
N PRO A 219 4.25 6.46 11.80
CA PRO A 219 5.61 6.67 12.32
C PRO A 219 6.71 6.22 11.34
N SER A 220 6.43 5.17 10.55
CA SER A 220 7.29 4.58 9.53
C SER A 220 6.37 3.92 8.48
N TRP A 221 6.53 2.64 8.13
CA TRP A 221 5.68 1.93 7.15
C TRP A 221 4.20 1.92 7.54
N ASN A 222 3.28 1.94 6.56
CA ASN A 222 1.84 1.96 6.81
C ASN A 222 1.25 0.55 6.95
N VAL A 223 1.31 -0.27 5.89
CA VAL A 223 0.70 -1.61 5.88
C VAL A 223 1.77 -2.65 5.63
N HIS A 224 2.02 -3.52 6.61
CA HIS A 224 3.10 -4.52 6.57
C HIS A 224 2.58 -5.95 6.83
N PRO A 225 2.00 -6.62 5.83
CA PRO A 225 1.79 -8.06 5.88
C PRO A 225 3.13 -8.77 5.71
N VAL A 226 3.56 -9.46 6.77
CA VAL A 226 4.84 -10.16 6.82
C VAL A 226 4.63 -11.65 7.12
N TYR A 227 5.25 -12.53 6.34
CA TYR A 227 5.06 -13.99 6.43
C TYR A 227 3.60 -14.44 6.26
N SER A 228 2.79 -13.63 5.60
CA SER A 228 1.35 -13.78 5.55
C SER A 228 0.89 -14.32 4.20
N SER A 229 -0.33 -14.85 4.13
CA SER A 229 -0.89 -15.37 2.89
C SER A 229 -2.37 -15.06 2.69
N GLN A 230 -2.80 -14.96 1.42
CA GLN A 230 -4.18 -14.61 1.07
C GLN A 230 -4.54 -13.24 1.66
N VAL A 231 -3.79 -12.22 1.25
CA VAL A 231 -3.94 -10.84 1.73
C VAL A 231 -4.57 -10.00 0.63
N ILE A 232 -5.66 -9.32 0.95
CA ILE A 232 -6.34 -8.38 0.06
C ILE A 232 -6.27 -7.00 0.69
N VAL A 233 -5.72 -6.03 -0.03
CA VAL A 233 -5.74 -4.61 0.32
C VAL A 233 -6.49 -3.88 -0.79
N SER A 234 -7.65 -3.31 -0.49
CA SER A 234 -8.58 -2.82 -1.51
C SER A 234 -9.21 -1.48 -1.12
N GLY A 235 -9.17 -0.48 -1.98
CA GLY A 235 -9.94 0.76 -1.76
C GLY A 235 -9.42 1.64 -0.61
N ILE A 236 -8.17 1.45 -0.16
CA ILE A 236 -7.61 2.26 0.93
C ILE A 236 -6.97 3.54 0.41
N THR A 237 -6.97 4.56 1.27
CA THR A 237 -6.25 5.81 1.05
C THR A 237 -5.10 5.90 2.05
N ILE A 238 -3.87 6.17 1.57
CA ILE A 238 -2.70 6.41 2.42
C ILE A 238 -2.19 7.83 2.17
N LEU A 239 -2.06 8.64 3.22
CA LEU A 239 -1.58 10.01 3.14
C LEU A 239 -0.46 10.25 4.17
N ALA A 240 0.76 10.32 3.68
CA ALA A 240 1.91 10.80 4.44
C ALA A 240 2.48 12.07 3.77
N PRO A 241 2.99 13.05 4.54
CA PRO A 241 3.75 14.16 3.97
C PRO A 241 4.91 13.63 3.12
N VAL A 242 5.11 14.16 1.92
CA VAL A 242 6.11 13.66 0.95
C VAL A 242 7.57 13.78 1.41
N ASN A 243 7.83 14.45 2.53
CA ASN A 243 9.14 14.55 3.17
C ASN A 243 9.25 13.72 4.47
N SER A 244 8.25 12.89 4.77
CA SER A 244 8.28 11.96 5.90
C SER A 244 9.19 10.77 5.59
N PRO A 245 10.11 10.41 6.49
CA PRO A 245 11.09 9.36 6.23
C PRO A 245 10.47 7.97 6.38
N ASN A 246 10.65 7.12 5.36
CA ASN A 246 10.29 5.69 5.37
C ASN A 246 8.81 5.46 5.65
N THR A 247 7.94 6.24 5.04
CA THR A 247 6.48 6.09 5.15
C THR A 247 5.90 5.27 4.01
N ASP A 248 6.60 4.19 3.64
CA ASP A 248 6.21 3.25 2.60
C ASP A 248 4.72 2.88 2.74
N GLY A 249 4.00 2.78 1.62
CA GLY A 249 2.57 2.49 1.62
C GLY A 249 2.28 1.05 2.04
N ILE A 250 2.30 0.13 1.07
CA ILE A 250 1.99 -1.29 1.32
C ILE A 250 3.24 -2.14 1.08
N ASN A 251 3.58 -2.98 2.07
CA ASN A 251 4.84 -3.72 2.13
C ASN A 251 4.58 -5.23 2.25
N PRO A 252 4.28 -5.96 1.16
CA PRO A 252 4.29 -7.42 1.20
C PRO A 252 5.73 -7.93 1.44
N ASP A 253 5.98 -8.49 2.62
CA ASP A 253 7.28 -8.99 3.03
C ASP A 253 7.23 -10.50 3.30
N SER A 254 7.99 -11.29 2.54
CA SER A 254 7.95 -12.75 2.57
C SER A 254 6.52 -13.31 2.57
N SER A 255 5.61 -12.69 1.80
CA SER A 255 4.17 -12.97 1.83
C SER A 255 3.69 -13.52 0.48
N SER A 256 2.59 -14.29 0.47
CA SER A 256 2.13 -14.96 -0.76
C SER A 256 0.63 -14.83 -1.04
N ASN A 257 0.25 -14.84 -2.32
CA ASN A 257 -1.14 -14.64 -2.74
C ASN A 257 -1.68 -13.32 -2.19
N VAL A 258 -1.11 -12.22 -2.67
CA VAL A 258 -1.44 -10.85 -2.23
C VAL A 258 -2.10 -10.10 -3.37
N ARG A 259 -3.26 -9.49 -3.12
CA ARG A 259 -3.95 -8.61 -4.07
C ARG A 259 -4.00 -7.20 -3.49
N ILE A 260 -3.49 -6.23 -4.26
CA ILE A 260 -3.53 -4.82 -3.93
C ILE A 260 -4.28 -4.11 -5.06
N GLU A 261 -5.43 -3.52 -4.75
CA GLU A 261 -6.25 -2.88 -5.77
C GLU A 261 -6.98 -1.62 -5.31
N ASP A 262 -7.30 -0.74 -6.26
CA ASP A 262 -8.12 0.46 -6.03
C ASP A 262 -7.57 1.39 -4.94
N CYS A 263 -6.24 1.45 -4.81
CA CYS A 263 -5.59 2.21 -3.75
C CYS A 263 -5.13 3.60 -4.23
N TYR A 264 -5.23 4.59 -3.35
CA TYR A 264 -4.64 5.92 -3.54
C TYR A 264 -3.57 6.17 -2.49
N ILE A 265 -2.32 6.38 -2.91
CA ILE A 265 -1.16 6.47 -2.00
C ILE A 265 -0.37 7.75 -2.27
N VAL A 266 -0.24 8.58 -1.23
CA VAL A 266 0.77 9.64 -1.13
C VAL A 266 1.75 9.23 -0.04
N SER A 267 3.01 9.06 -0.41
CA SER A 267 4.05 8.58 0.50
C SER A 267 5.30 9.46 0.44
N GLY A 268 6.03 9.52 1.55
CA GLY A 268 7.39 10.06 1.58
C GLY A 268 8.46 9.06 1.13
N ASP A 269 8.08 7.80 0.92
CA ASP A 269 8.92 6.72 0.40
C ASP A 269 8.13 5.87 -0.62
N ASP A 270 8.47 4.60 -0.82
CA ASP A 270 7.87 3.73 -1.84
C ASP A 270 6.34 3.55 -1.64
N CYS A 271 5.52 3.72 -2.69
CA CYS A 271 4.06 3.48 -2.59
C CYS A 271 3.76 1.99 -2.33
N ILE A 272 4.35 1.10 -3.12
CA ILE A 272 4.35 -0.35 -2.89
C ILE A 272 5.80 -0.82 -2.79
N ALA A 273 6.15 -1.52 -1.71
CA ALA A 273 7.50 -2.03 -1.47
C ALA A 273 7.47 -3.53 -1.16
N ILE A 274 7.76 -4.36 -2.16
CA ILE A 274 7.80 -5.81 -2.00
C ILE A 274 9.18 -6.22 -1.47
N LYS A 275 9.18 -6.98 -0.37
CA LYS A 275 10.37 -7.40 0.38
C LYS A 275 10.34 -8.90 0.69
N SER A 276 11.44 -9.46 1.16
CA SER A 276 11.54 -10.85 1.61
C SER A 276 12.75 -11.08 2.53
N GLY A 277 13.00 -10.18 3.48
CA GLY A 277 14.15 -10.30 4.39
C GLY A 277 15.50 -9.82 3.83
N TRP A 278 16.51 -9.81 4.70
CA TRP A 278 17.77 -9.08 4.53
C TRP A 278 18.99 -9.98 4.71
N ASP A 279 19.80 -10.08 3.65
CA ASP A 279 21.06 -10.83 3.56
C ASP A 279 20.97 -12.25 4.14
N GLU A 280 21.95 -12.69 4.94
CA GLU A 280 22.04 -14.03 5.50
C GLU A 280 20.82 -14.41 6.36
N TYR A 281 20.18 -13.42 7.00
CA TYR A 281 18.96 -13.65 7.78
C TYR A 281 17.78 -13.98 6.88
N GLY A 282 17.62 -13.25 5.77
CA GLY A 282 16.59 -13.53 4.77
C GLY A 282 16.84 -14.85 4.03
N ILE A 283 18.10 -15.13 3.69
CA ILE A 283 18.53 -16.38 3.06
C ILE A 283 18.24 -17.57 3.99
N ALA A 284 18.60 -17.46 5.27
CA ALA A 284 18.37 -18.53 6.25
C ALA A 284 16.88 -18.73 6.55
N PHE A 285 16.11 -17.64 6.59
CA PHE A 285 14.66 -17.70 6.78
C PHE A 285 13.93 -18.32 5.58
N ASN A 286 14.47 -18.13 4.37
CA ASN A 286 14.10 -18.84 3.15
C ASN A 286 12.60 -18.76 2.81
N MET A 287 12.03 -17.56 2.89
CA MET A 287 10.62 -17.31 2.56
C MET A 287 10.49 -16.18 1.55
N SER A 288 10.05 -16.51 0.35
CA SER A 288 9.90 -15.55 -0.75
C SER A 288 8.58 -14.77 -0.68
N SER A 289 8.57 -13.54 -1.19
CA SER A 289 7.33 -12.86 -1.58
C SER A 289 6.90 -13.31 -2.98
N LYS A 290 5.68 -13.83 -3.13
CA LYS A 290 5.23 -14.39 -4.41
C LYS A 290 3.73 -14.38 -4.69
N HIS A 291 3.36 -14.42 -5.97
CA HIS A 291 1.97 -14.38 -6.42
C HIS A 291 1.30 -13.09 -5.92
N ILE A 292 1.79 -11.96 -6.41
CA ILE A 292 1.35 -10.63 -5.98
C ILE A 292 0.74 -9.91 -7.18
N VAL A 293 -0.50 -9.45 -7.03
CA VAL A 293 -1.20 -8.62 -8.02
C VAL A 293 -1.34 -7.21 -7.50
N ILE A 294 -1.00 -6.23 -8.34
CA ILE A 294 -1.17 -4.81 -8.08
C ILE A 294 -1.97 -4.22 -9.25
N ARG A 295 -3.13 -3.64 -8.99
CA ARG A 295 -3.91 -3.01 -10.07
C ARG A 295 -4.73 -1.80 -9.67
N ARG A 296 -5.01 -0.91 -10.62
CA ARG A 296 -5.80 0.32 -10.38
C ARG A 296 -5.25 1.13 -9.21
N LEU A 297 -3.94 1.36 -9.23
CA LEU A 297 -3.20 2.10 -8.20
C LEU A 297 -2.97 3.54 -8.68
N THR A 298 -3.24 4.51 -7.80
CA THR A 298 -2.76 5.89 -7.96
C THR A 298 -1.67 6.17 -6.93
N CYS A 299 -0.50 6.64 -7.38
CA CYS A 299 0.65 6.89 -6.51
C CYS A 299 1.27 8.28 -6.71
N ILE A 300 1.65 8.91 -5.58
CA ILE A 300 2.52 10.09 -5.52
C ILE A 300 3.65 9.82 -4.51
N SER A 301 4.89 9.70 -5.00
CA SER A 301 6.10 9.51 -4.21
C SER A 301 7.30 10.29 -4.78
N PRO A 302 7.39 11.61 -4.54
CA PRO A 302 8.36 12.49 -5.21
C PRO A 302 9.82 12.13 -4.98
N THR A 303 10.10 11.40 -3.90
CA THR A 303 11.43 11.03 -3.43
C THR A 303 11.73 9.54 -3.57
N SER A 304 10.79 8.72 -4.04
CA SER A 304 10.96 7.26 -4.11
C SER A 304 10.17 6.60 -5.25
N ALA A 305 9.81 5.30 -5.13
CA ALA A 305 9.20 4.54 -6.22
C ALA A 305 7.68 4.40 -6.12
N VAL A 306 7.04 4.20 -7.28
CA VAL A 306 5.66 3.73 -7.38
C VAL A 306 5.59 2.26 -6.95
N ILE A 307 6.42 1.41 -7.56
CA ILE A 307 6.58 0.01 -7.17
C ILE A 307 8.06 -0.26 -6.98
N ALA A 308 8.46 -0.58 -5.75
CA ALA A 308 9.80 -1.02 -5.40
C ALA A 308 9.84 -2.52 -5.11
N LEU A 309 10.88 -3.17 -5.62
CA LEU A 309 11.23 -4.56 -5.37
C LEU A 309 12.58 -4.54 -4.65
N GLY A 310 12.57 -4.88 -3.36
CA GLY A 310 13.72 -4.80 -2.46
C GLY A 310 13.83 -3.46 -1.69
N SER A 311 14.98 -3.12 -1.10
CA SER A 311 16.26 -3.82 -1.26
C SER A 311 16.37 -5.13 -0.48
N GLU A 312 15.52 -5.32 0.52
CA GLU A 312 15.47 -6.51 1.36
C GLU A 312 14.75 -7.63 0.59
N MET A 313 15.48 -8.36 -0.27
CA MET A 313 14.91 -9.37 -1.19
C MET A 313 15.54 -10.77 -1.02
N SER A 314 16.10 -11.05 0.14
CA SER A 314 17.00 -12.19 0.36
C SER A 314 16.33 -13.55 0.51
N GLY A 315 15.02 -13.59 0.73
CA GLY A 315 14.17 -14.78 0.60
C GLY A 315 13.64 -14.98 -0.82
N GLY A 316 13.82 -14.00 -1.70
CA GLY A 316 13.39 -13.99 -3.09
C GLY A 316 12.05 -13.29 -3.33
N ILE A 317 11.92 -12.66 -4.49
CA ILE A 317 10.68 -12.05 -4.99
C ILE A 317 10.36 -12.68 -6.34
N GLN A 318 9.15 -13.22 -6.50
CA GLN A 318 8.73 -13.88 -7.74
C GLN A 318 7.26 -13.70 -8.08
N ASP A 319 6.93 -13.61 -9.37
CA ASP A 319 5.54 -13.58 -9.86
C ASP A 319 4.76 -12.40 -9.28
N VAL A 320 5.21 -11.21 -9.70
CA VAL A 320 4.58 -9.94 -9.38
C VAL A 320 3.97 -9.40 -10.66
N ARG A 321 2.66 -9.18 -10.66
CA ARG A 321 1.86 -8.75 -11.81
C ARG A 321 1.26 -7.39 -11.49
N ALA A 322 1.70 -6.35 -12.18
CA ALA A 322 1.23 -4.98 -11.98
C ALA A 322 0.56 -4.45 -13.26
N GLU A 323 -0.65 -3.92 -13.15
CA GLU A 323 -1.36 -3.35 -14.29
C GLU A 323 -2.26 -2.17 -13.93
N ASP A 324 -2.56 -1.29 -14.89
CA ASP A 324 -3.46 -0.15 -14.67
C ASP A 324 -2.97 0.76 -13.54
N ILE A 325 -1.75 1.28 -13.70
CA ILE A 325 -1.08 2.11 -12.70
C ILE A 325 -1.02 3.56 -13.19
N THR A 326 -1.47 4.49 -12.36
CA THR A 326 -1.31 5.92 -12.58
C THR A 326 -0.34 6.48 -11.54
N ALA A 327 0.71 7.16 -11.99
CA ALA A 327 1.64 7.81 -11.08
C ALA A 327 1.84 9.28 -11.43
N ILE A 328 1.91 10.12 -10.40
CA ILE A 328 2.07 11.56 -10.55
C ILE A 328 3.22 12.01 -9.67
N ASN A 329 4.13 12.81 -10.21
CA ASN A 329 5.21 13.46 -9.46
C ASN A 329 5.97 12.47 -8.56
N SER A 330 6.55 11.43 -9.17
CA SER A 330 7.26 10.37 -8.44
C SER A 330 8.71 10.25 -8.88
N GLU A 331 9.64 9.78 -8.03
CA GLU A 331 11.04 9.69 -8.47
C GLU A 331 11.20 8.58 -9.52
N SER A 332 10.62 7.41 -9.30
CA SER A 332 10.64 6.34 -10.30
C SER A 332 9.35 5.55 -10.41
N GLY A 333 9.04 5.03 -11.61
CA GLY A 333 7.95 4.09 -11.82
C GLY A 333 8.22 2.74 -11.15
N VAL A 334 8.93 1.85 -11.84
CA VAL A 334 9.31 0.53 -11.30
C VAL A 334 10.77 0.53 -10.89
N ARG A 335 11.05 0.20 -9.63
CA ARG A 335 12.38 0.22 -9.04
C ARG A 335 12.81 -1.16 -8.52
N ILE A 336 13.92 -1.71 -9.03
CA ILE A 336 14.54 -2.94 -8.50
C ILE A 336 15.84 -2.57 -7.79
N LYS A 337 15.94 -2.91 -6.50
CA LYS A 337 17.08 -2.58 -5.65
C LYS A 337 17.69 -3.88 -5.13
N THR A 338 18.97 -4.11 -5.39
CA THR A 338 19.72 -5.22 -4.78
C THR A 338 21.21 -4.89 -4.68
N THR A 339 21.96 -5.78 -4.03
CA THR A 339 23.42 -5.73 -3.91
C THR A 339 23.98 -7.13 -3.64
N ILE A 340 25.26 -7.36 -3.95
CA ILE A 340 25.97 -8.58 -3.53
C ILE A 340 25.84 -8.72 -2.01
N GLY A 341 25.56 -9.92 -1.51
CA GLY A 341 25.19 -10.19 -0.12
C GLY A 341 23.73 -10.60 0.02
N ARG A 342 22.86 -10.05 -0.84
CA ARG A 342 21.43 -10.35 -0.79
C ARG A 342 21.09 -11.77 -1.19
N GLY A 343 21.83 -12.35 -2.14
CA GLY A 343 21.52 -13.66 -2.71
C GLY A 343 20.13 -13.75 -3.37
N ALA A 344 19.59 -14.96 -3.42
CA ALA A 344 18.25 -15.26 -3.95
C ALA A 344 17.95 -14.60 -5.32
N TYR A 345 16.76 -14.03 -5.50
CA TYR A 345 16.29 -13.56 -6.79
C TYR A 345 15.21 -12.46 -6.73
N VAL A 346 15.14 -11.64 -7.78
CA VAL A 346 13.93 -10.92 -8.20
C VAL A 346 13.61 -11.39 -9.61
N LYS A 347 12.53 -12.14 -9.80
CA LYS A 347 12.24 -12.72 -11.13
C LYS A 347 10.76 -12.80 -11.44
N ASP A 348 10.43 -12.96 -12.72
CA ASP A 348 9.04 -13.09 -13.18
C ASP A 348 8.22 -11.88 -12.72
N ILE A 349 8.68 -10.69 -13.12
CA ILE A 349 8.05 -9.41 -12.81
C ILE A 349 7.39 -8.91 -14.08
N PHE A 350 6.07 -8.72 -14.05
CA PHE A 350 5.27 -8.37 -15.20
C PHE A 350 4.53 -7.07 -14.92
N VAL A 351 4.76 -6.07 -15.75
CA VAL A 351 4.15 -4.75 -15.58
C VAL A 351 3.58 -4.28 -16.90
N ARG A 352 2.30 -3.90 -16.91
CA ARG A 352 1.65 -3.35 -18.09
C ARG A 352 0.76 -2.15 -17.80
N ARG A 353 0.39 -1.40 -18.84
CA ARG A 353 -0.63 -0.32 -18.77
C ARG A 353 -0.33 0.68 -17.64
N MET A 354 0.80 1.38 -17.76
CA MET A 354 1.16 2.46 -16.83
C MET A 354 1.03 3.82 -17.50
N ASN A 355 0.39 4.77 -16.81
CA ASN A 355 0.34 6.19 -17.19
C ASN A 355 1.11 7.01 -16.14
N LEU A 356 2.23 7.59 -16.55
CA LEU A 356 3.24 8.11 -15.66
C LEU A 356 3.51 9.59 -15.94
N HIS A 357 3.17 10.48 -15.01
CA HIS A 357 3.29 11.92 -15.22
C HIS A 357 4.32 12.52 -14.27
N THR A 358 5.33 13.19 -14.83
CA THR A 358 6.39 13.88 -14.08
C THR A 358 7.19 12.93 -13.19
N MET A 359 8.28 12.40 -13.72
CA MET A 359 9.18 11.55 -12.93
C MET A 359 10.63 11.60 -13.35
N LYS A 360 11.53 11.09 -12.51
CA LYS A 360 12.96 11.05 -12.85
C LYS A 360 13.30 9.86 -13.73
N TRP A 361 12.83 8.67 -13.37
CA TRP A 361 13.11 7.43 -14.11
C TRP A 361 11.85 6.59 -14.32
N VAL A 362 11.52 6.21 -15.55
CA VAL A 362 10.40 5.27 -15.77
C VAL A 362 10.74 3.92 -15.16
N PHE A 363 11.93 3.40 -15.50
CA PHE A 363 12.47 2.17 -14.93
C PHE A 363 13.82 2.44 -14.26
N TRP A 364 13.99 1.98 -13.03
CA TRP A 364 15.26 2.06 -12.32
C TRP A 364 15.65 0.70 -11.74
N MET A 365 16.82 0.20 -12.10
CA MET A 365 17.43 -0.97 -11.48
C MET A 365 18.82 -0.62 -10.96
N THR A 366 19.18 -1.13 -9.79
CA THR A 366 20.54 -1.03 -9.26
C THR A 366 20.96 -2.32 -8.56
N GLY A 367 22.09 -2.88 -8.98
CA GLY A 367 22.79 -3.99 -8.34
C GLY A 367 23.82 -3.57 -7.29
N THR A 368 23.89 -2.27 -6.97
CA THR A 368 24.89 -1.69 -6.06
C THR A 368 24.24 -0.81 -4.99
N TYR A 369 23.04 -1.20 -4.52
CA TYR A 369 22.31 -0.43 -3.50
C TYR A 369 23.10 -0.26 -2.18
N GLY A 370 23.94 -1.25 -1.83
CA GLY A 370 25.05 -1.10 -0.87
C GLY A 370 24.72 -1.08 0.62
N GLN A 371 23.46 -1.27 1.03
CA GLN A 371 23.10 -1.36 2.46
C GLN A 371 23.15 -2.81 2.95
N HIS A 372 23.65 -3.08 4.16
CA HIS A 372 23.67 -4.40 4.79
C HIS A 372 23.25 -4.28 6.27
N PRO A 373 22.68 -5.32 6.91
CA PRO A 373 22.33 -5.27 8.32
C PRO A 373 23.58 -5.14 9.17
N ASP A 374 24.64 -5.85 8.79
CA ASP A 374 25.94 -5.85 9.44
C ASP A 374 27.02 -6.34 8.44
N ASP A 375 28.23 -6.56 8.94
CA ASP A 375 29.39 -6.91 8.11
C ASP A 375 29.51 -8.42 7.81
N ASN A 376 28.52 -9.25 8.21
CA ASN A 376 28.56 -10.71 8.04
C ASN A 376 27.90 -11.22 6.75
N PHE A 377 27.40 -10.32 5.88
CA PHE A 377 26.78 -10.72 4.62
C PHE A 377 27.72 -11.58 3.77
N ASP A 378 27.18 -12.58 3.06
CA ASP A 378 28.00 -13.46 2.22
C ASP A 378 28.37 -12.76 0.90
N PRO A 379 29.65 -12.42 0.64
CA PRO A 379 30.07 -11.77 -0.61
C PRO A 379 29.93 -12.68 -1.84
N LYS A 380 29.64 -13.98 -1.66
CA LYS A 380 29.33 -14.92 -2.73
C LYS A 380 27.83 -15.04 -3.01
N ALA A 381 26.98 -14.47 -2.15
CA ALA A 381 25.54 -14.43 -2.34
C ALA A 381 25.18 -13.35 -3.38
N ILE A 382 25.34 -13.70 -4.66
CA ILE A 382 25.03 -12.84 -5.79
C ILE A 382 23.53 -12.98 -6.12
N PRO A 383 22.75 -11.89 -6.07
CA PRO A 383 21.32 -11.92 -6.40
C PRO A 383 21.10 -12.11 -7.90
N VAL A 384 20.07 -12.88 -8.25
CA VAL A 384 19.65 -13.07 -9.65
C VAL A 384 18.45 -12.18 -9.96
N VAL A 385 18.61 -11.23 -10.89
CA VAL A 385 17.47 -10.47 -11.45
C VAL A 385 17.21 -10.94 -12.87
N ARG A 386 16.04 -11.53 -13.13
CA ARG A 386 15.72 -12.04 -14.47
C ARG A 386 14.24 -12.06 -14.81
N ASN A 387 13.92 -12.07 -16.10
CA ASN A 387 12.54 -12.13 -16.60
C ASN A 387 11.70 -10.95 -16.08
N ILE A 388 12.07 -9.75 -16.54
CA ILE A 388 11.43 -8.49 -16.16
C ILE A 388 10.75 -7.93 -17.40
N ILE A 389 9.42 -7.86 -17.36
CA ILE A 389 8.58 -7.54 -18.50
C ILE A 389 7.88 -6.20 -18.26
N TYR A 390 8.06 -5.28 -19.21
CA TYR A 390 7.38 -4.00 -19.27
C TYR A 390 6.61 -3.89 -20.59
N SER A 391 5.30 -3.69 -20.54
CA SER A 391 4.50 -3.41 -21.74
C SER A 391 3.56 -2.23 -21.58
N ASP A 392 3.22 -1.55 -22.66
CA ASP A 392 2.14 -0.54 -22.69
C ASP A 392 2.33 0.55 -21.62
N VAL A 393 3.49 1.21 -21.63
CA VAL A 393 3.84 2.29 -20.70
C VAL A 393 3.90 3.61 -21.43
N VAL A 394 3.13 4.59 -20.97
CA VAL A 394 3.20 5.97 -21.42
C VAL A 394 3.69 6.83 -20.27
N ALA A 395 4.77 7.56 -20.49
CA ALA A 395 5.37 8.43 -19.51
C ALA A 395 5.64 9.82 -20.08
N GLU A 396 5.21 10.85 -19.37
CA GLU A 396 5.31 12.25 -19.78
C GLU A 396 6.15 13.05 -18.78
N ASN A 397 6.86 14.06 -19.29
CA ASN A 397 7.68 14.96 -18.46
C ASN A 397 8.71 14.18 -17.60
N VAL A 398 9.45 13.26 -18.22
CA VAL A 398 10.42 12.44 -17.48
C VAL A 398 11.87 12.92 -17.65
N THR A 399 12.74 12.69 -16.67
CA THR A 399 14.17 13.03 -16.80
C THR A 399 14.95 12.00 -17.63
N MET A 400 14.58 10.72 -17.53
CA MET A 400 15.26 9.60 -18.18
C MET A 400 14.26 8.45 -18.34
N ALA A 401 14.29 7.76 -19.49
CA ALA A 401 13.47 6.58 -19.72
C ALA A 401 13.89 5.44 -18.78
N ALA A 402 15.18 5.09 -18.75
CA ALA A 402 15.64 4.10 -17.79
C ALA A 402 17.08 4.29 -17.29
N LYS A 403 17.29 3.89 -16.03
CA LYS A 403 18.61 3.65 -15.45
C LYS A 403 18.68 2.19 -15.01
N LEU A 404 19.34 1.35 -15.79
CA LEU A 404 19.40 -0.11 -15.61
C LEU A 404 20.85 -0.52 -15.33
N GLU A 405 21.18 -0.68 -14.05
CA GLU A 405 22.53 -1.01 -13.61
C GLU A 405 22.50 -2.36 -12.89
N GLY A 406 22.97 -3.41 -13.57
CA GLY A 406 23.13 -4.74 -12.98
C GLY A 406 24.38 -4.84 -12.11
N ILE A 407 24.80 -6.08 -11.84
CA ILE A 407 26.01 -6.38 -11.08
C ILE A 407 27.13 -6.73 -12.07
N PRO A 408 28.32 -6.11 -11.96
CA PRO A 408 29.47 -6.48 -12.79
C PRO A 408 29.76 -7.98 -12.74
N GLY A 409 29.73 -8.64 -13.90
CA GLY A 409 29.93 -10.09 -14.03
C GLY A 409 28.70 -10.96 -13.68
N ALA A 410 27.59 -10.37 -13.26
CA ALA A 410 26.31 -11.03 -13.00
C ALA A 410 25.15 -10.14 -13.52
N PRO A 411 25.00 -10.02 -14.84
CA PRO A 411 24.08 -9.07 -15.43
C PRO A 411 22.61 -9.41 -15.10
N PHE A 412 21.76 -8.38 -15.11
CA PHE A 412 20.31 -8.58 -15.02
C PHE A 412 19.79 -8.97 -16.41
N THR A 413 19.07 -10.09 -16.52
CA THR A 413 18.81 -10.74 -17.82
C THR A 413 17.32 -10.91 -18.12
N GLY A 414 16.97 -11.18 -19.38
CA GLY A 414 15.58 -11.42 -19.76
C GLY A 414 14.68 -10.20 -19.53
N ILE A 415 15.22 -9.00 -19.71
CA ILE A 415 14.43 -7.78 -19.72
C ILE A 415 13.71 -7.70 -21.08
N CYS A 416 12.40 -7.49 -21.09
CA CYS A 416 11.62 -7.31 -22.31
C CYS A 416 10.78 -6.04 -22.20
N ILE A 417 10.97 -5.11 -23.14
CA ILE A 417 10.27 -3.81 -23.14
C ILE A 417 9.48 -3.67 -24.44
N TYR A 418 8.16 -3.61 -24.36
CA TYR A 418 7.28 -3.54 -25.53
C TYR A 418 6.32 -2.37 -25.45
N ASN A 419 6.16 -1.61 -26.53
CA ASN A 419 5.18 -0.52 -26.61
C ASN A 419 5.31 0.49 -25.45
N VAL A 420 6.49 1.13 -25.35
CA VAL A 420 6.80 2.10 -24.30
C VAL A 420 7.14 3.45 -24.92
N THR A 421 6.43 4.49 -24.50
CA THR A 421 6.71 5.88 -24.89
C THR A 421 7.06 6.69 -23.65
N ALA A 422 8.25 7.26 -23.62
CA ALA A 422 8.73 8.13 -22.56
C ALA A 422 9.11 9.51 -23.14
N GLU A 423 8.28 10.52 -22.90
CA GLU A 423 8.55 11.90 -23.29
C GLU A 423 9.57 12.54 -22.34
N VAL A 424 10.85 12.42 -22.72
CA VAL A 424 11.96 12.93 -21.92
C VAL A 424 12.11 14.45 -22.07
N VAL A 425 12.19 15.16 -20.95
CA VAL A 425 12.49 16.60 -20.93
C VAL A 425 13.88 16.83 -21.54
N LYS A 426 13.97 17.80 -22.47
CA LYS A 426 15.24 18.14 -23.13
C LYS A 426 16.32 18.44 -22.10
N SER A 427 17.35 17.62 -22.08
CA SER A 427 18.52 17.81 -21.22
C SER A 427 19.79 17.26 -21.89
N LYS A 428 20.96 17.58 -21.33
CA LYS A 428 22.24 17.01 -21.79
C LYS A 428 22.49 15.59 -21.28
N LYS A 429 21.62 15.07 -20.40
CA LYS A 429 21.78 13.73 -19.82
C LYS A 429 21.31 12.67 -20.83
N PRO A 430 21.90 11.47 -20.80
CA PRO A 430 21.41 10.38 -21.62
C PRO A 430 19.97 10.03 -21.22
N THR A 431 19.15 9.63 -22.20
CA THR A 431 17.77 9.18 -21.99
C THR A 431 17.71 7.75 -21.45
N TRP A 432 18.76 6.97 -21.69
CA TRP A 432 18.96 5.60 -21.20
C TRP A 432 20.37 5.45 -20.62
N ASN A 433 20.50 4.79 -19.48
CA ASN A 433 21.77 4.32 -18.96
C ASN A 433 21.66 2.83 -18.65
N CYS A 434 22.46 2.01 -19.31
CA CYS A 434 22.43 0.55 -19.17
C CYS A 434 23.83 0.02 -18.99
N THR A 435 24.05 -0.74 -17.92
CA THR A 435 25.32 -1.40 -17.61
C THR A 435 25.02 -2.74 -16.97
N ASP A 436 25.70 -3.81 -17.40
CA ASP A 436 25.50 -5.18 -16.89
C ASP A 436 24.02 -5.61 -16.93
N VAL A 437 23.34 -5.34 -18.05
CA VAL A 437 21.96 -5.81 -18.29
C VAL A 437 21.84 -6.39 -19.68
N GLU A 438 20.86 -7.28 -19.88
CA GLU A 438 20.59 -7.93 -21.16
C GLU A 438 19.08 -8.11 -21.36
N GLY A 439 18.62 -7.81 -22.57
CA GLY A 439 17.20 -7.87 -22.90
C GLY A 439 16.90 -7.58 -24.35
N VAL A 440 15.63 -7.32 -24.63
CA VAL A 440 15.12 -6.95 -25.96
C VAL A 440 14.05 -5.88 -25.83
N SER A 441 13.86 -5.11 -26.90
CA SER A 441 12.77 -4.14 -26.99
C SER A 441 12.07 -4.15 -28.34
N SER A 442 10.86 -3.59 -28.40
CA SER A 442 10.13 -3.31 -29.64
C SER A 442 9.10 -2.21 -29.42
N HIS A 443 9.00 -1.28 -30.36
CA HIS A 443 8.14 -0.09 -30.28
C HIS A 443 8.44 0.75 -29.03
N VAL A 444 9.71 1.09 -28.81
CA VAL A 444 10.13 1.86 -27.64
C VAL A 444 10.72 3.21 -28.05
N THR A 445 10.14 4.29 -27.53
CA THR A 445 10.60 5.66 -27.76
C THR A 445 10.91 6.35 -26.43
N PRO A 446 12.09 6.96 -26.25
CA PRO A 446 13.22 7.03 -27.18
C PRO A 446 13.96 5.69 -27.30
N THR A 447 14.73 5.52 -28.38
CA THR A 447 15.50 4.30 -28.67
C THR A 447 16.33 3.85 -27.44
N PRO A 448 16.20 2.59 -27.02
CA PRO A 448 16.96 2.05 -25.88
C PRO A 448 18.48 1.96 -26.11
N CYS A 449 19.18 1.62 -25.04
CA CYS A 449 20.60 1.30 -25.04
C CYS A 449 20.92 0.01 -25.81
N ALA A 450 22.19 -0.17 -26.23
CA ALA A 450 22.63 -1.33 -27.01
C ALA A 450 22.43 -2.69 -26.31
N GLN A 451 22.36 -2.69 -24.98
CA GLN A 451 22.08 -3.85 -24.13
C GLN A 451 20.63 -4.34 -24.21
N ILE A 452 19.71 -3.47 -24.65
CA ILE A 452 18.28 -3.75 -24.84
C ILE A 452 17.92 -3.43 -26.30
N PRO A 453 18.53 -4.13 -27.29
CA PRO A 453 18.35 -3.83 -28.71
C PRO A 453 16.89 -3.90 -29.14
N GLU A 454 16.53 -3.04 -30.10
CA GLU A 454 15.17 -2.96 -30.65
C GLU A 454 15.00 -3.90 -31.85
N TYR A 455 13.93 -4.70 -31.85
CA TYR A 455 13.59 -5.66 -32.91
C TYR A 455 12.12 -5.57 -33.34
N PRO A 456 11.69 -4.48 -34.01
CA PRO A 456 10.28 -4.22 -34.32
C PRO A 456 9.57 -5.33 -35.11
N ASP A 457 10.28 -5.97 -36.05
CA ASP A 457 9.70 -7.02 -36.92
C ASP A 457 9.76 -8.43 -36.31
N ARG A 458 10.48 -8.62 -35.19
CA ARG A 458 10.69 -9.96 -34.57
C ARG A 458 10.00 -10.10 -33.22
N ILE A 459 9.90 -9.01 -32.46
CA ILE A 459 9.28 -9.01 -31.14
C ILE A 459 7.92 -8.34 -31.27
N THR A 460 6.88 -9.19 -31.34
CA THR A 460 5.49 -8.76 -31.52
C THR A 460 4.75 -8.51 -30.20
N HIS A 461 5.29 -8.98 -29.08
CA HIS A 461 4.82 -8.66 -27.72
C HIS A 461 5.88 -9.11 -26.69
N CYS A 462 5.82 -8.55 -25.48
CA CYS A 462 6.43 -9.14 -24.29
C CYS A 462 5.32 -9.78 -23.45
N PRO A 463 5.44 -11.07 -23.07
CA PRO A 463 4.32 -11.82 -22.48
C PRO A 463 3.98 -11.34 -21.07
N PHE A 464 2.70 -11.07 -20.84
CA PHE A 464 2.11 -10.86 -19.52
C PHE A 464 1.23 -12.08 -19.20
N PRO A 465 1.36 -12.72 -18.03
CA PRO A 465 0.50 -13.85 -17.65
C PRO A 465 -0.97 -13.43 -17.55
N GLU A 466 -1.85 -14.13 -18.27
CA GLU A 466 -3.31 -13.87 -18.28
C GLU A 466 -4.10 -14.85 -17.40
N ASP A 467 -3.44 -15.82 -16.77
CA ASP A 467 -4.05 -16.69 -15.77
C ASP A 467 -4.35 -15.89 -14.49
N ASP A 468 -5.46 -16.18 -13.82
CA ASP A 468 -5.74 -15.58 -12.51
C ASP A 468 -4.89 -16.25 -11.42
N LEU A 469 -4.36 -15.44 -10.49
CA LEU A 469 -3.75 -15.98 -9.28
C LEU A 469 -4.84 -16.41 -8.29
N PRO A 470 -4.58 -17.37 -7.38
CA PRO A 470 -5.59 -17.85 -6.43
C PRO A 470 -6.25 -16.75 -5.59
N VAL A 471 -5.53 -15.65 -5.31
CA VAL A 471 -6.07 -14.49 -4.59
C VAL A 471 -7.08 -13.69 -5.43
N ASP A 472 -6.97 -13.68 -6.76
CA ASP A 472 -7.94 -13.01 -7.63
C ASP A 472 -9.32 -13.68 -7.60
N CYS A 473 -9.34 -14.99 -7.41
CA CYS A 473 -10.57 -15.76 -7.29
C CYS A 473 -11.28 -15.57 -5.94
N VAL A 474 -10.65 -14.89 -4.97
CA VAL A 474 -11.30 -14.59 -3.69
C VAL A 474 -12.26 -13.43 -3.87
N GLY A 475 -13.55 -13.76 -3.92
CA GLY A 475 -14.64 -12.80 -3.89
C GLY A 475 -14.73 -12.07 -2.55
N LEU A 476 -15.19 -10.82 -2.61
CA LEU A 476 -15.59 -10.06 -1.43
C LEU A 476 -17.11 -10.27 -1.23
N GLU A 477 -17.48 -10.80 -0.07
CA GLU A 477 -18.87 -10.94 0.34
C GLU A 477 -19.33 -9.63 1.00
N GLU A 478 -20.53 -9.17 0.65
CA GLU A 478 -21.15 -8.02 1.31
C GLU A 478 -21.91 -8.51 2.55
N CYS A 479 -21.45 -8.08 3.71
CA CYS A 479 -22.01 -8.39 5.01
C CYS A 479 -22.81 -7.19 5.54
N SER A 480 -23.83 -7.45 6.35
CA SER A 480 -24.56 -6.40 7.04
C SER A 480 -24.58 -6.61 8.55
N TYR A 481 -24.60 -5.51 9.30
CA TYR A 481 -24.89 -5.51 10.73
C TYR A 481 -25.88 -4.40 11.07
N TRP A 482 -26.57 -4.56 12.20
CA TRP A 482 -27.64 -3.67 12.63
C TRP A 482 -27.20 -2.92 13.89
N ARG A 483 -27.44 -1.61 13.93
CA ARG A 483 -27.29 -0.81 15.14
C ARG A 483 -28.43 0.19 15.29
N THR A 484 -28.69 0.59 16.52
CA THR A 484 -29.60 1.70 16.82
C THR A 484 -28.89 3.02 16.57
N ASN A 485 -29.57 3.96 15.91
CA ASN A 485 -29.04 5.33 15.74
C ASN A 485 -28.81 5.96 17.13
N PRO A 486 -27.64 6.57 17.42
CA PRO A 486 -27.38 7.22 18.69
C PRO A 486 -28.32 8.39 19.02
#